data_AF-A0A4Y8CMC7-F1
#
_entry.id   AF-A0A4Y8CMC7-F1
#
_cell.length_a   1.000
_cell.length_b   1.000
_cell.length_c   1.000
_cell.angle_alpha   90.00
_cell.angle_beta   90.00
_cell.angle_gamma   90.00
#
_symmetry.space_group_name_H-M   'P 1'
#
loop_
_entity.id
_entity.type
_entity.pdbx_description
1 polymer ?
#
loop_
_entity_poly.entity_id
_entity_poly.type
_entity_poly.pdbx_seq_one_letter_code
_entity_poly.pdbx_strand_id
1 'polypeptide(L)'
;MSDTKRPLLKGPPRPPRSNPLALSHAEPPRFRNEIMRTKSGGVRVVEFNGSAIPQPFLDPSIMQKKAQLEREWKLEQERSRRQQLEENQTQGSSRS
;
A
#
# COMPACT_ATOMS: atom_id res chain seq x y z
N MET A 1 1.52 50.79 -28.63
CA MET A 1 1.33 49.40 -28.15
C MET A 1 2.52 49.05 -27.30
N SER A 2 2.42 49.18 -25.99
CA SER A 2 3.47 48.76 -25.06
C SER A 2 2.82 48.22 -23.80
N ASP A 3 2.37 46.97 -23.88
CA ASP A 3 1.92 46.22 -22.72
C ASP A 3 3.14 45.92 -21.84
N THR A 4 3.36 46.77 -20.84
CA THR A 4 4.39 46.54 -19.83
C THR A 4 3.96 45.36 -18.95
N LYS A 5 4.23 44.14 -19.42
CA LYS A 5 3.96 42.89 -18.70
C LYS A 5 4.79 42.91 -17.41
N ARG A 6 4.10 43.03 -16.26
CA ARG A 6 4.75 42.86 -14.95
C ARG A 6 5.23 41.41 -14.82
N PRO A 7 6.45 41.17 -14.33
CA PRO A 7 6.94 39.82 -14.12
C PRO A 7 6.08 39.11 -13.07
N LEU A 8 5.68 37.86 -13.36
CA LEU A 8 4.86 37.02 -12.49
C LEU A 8 5.55 36.72 -11.15
N LEU A 9 6.88 36.61 -11.18
CA LEU A 9 7.73 36.38 -10.01
C LEU A 9 8.69 37.56 -9.87
N LYS A 10 8.75 38.12 -8.65
CA LYS A 10 9.78 39.10 -8.30
C LYS A 10 10.97 38.36 -7.69
N GLY A 11 12.10 38.40 -8.39
CA GLY A 11 13.36 37.82 -7.92
C GLY A 11 13.56 36.34 -8.27
N PRO A 12 14.68 35.75 -7.83
CA PRO A 12 15.02 34.36 -8.14
C PRO A 12 13.97 33.38 -7.60
N PRO A 13 13.74 32.24 -8.30
CA PRO A 13 12.88 31.17 -7.80
C PRO A 13 13.35 30.73 -6.40
N ARG A 14 12.40 30.60 -5.47
CA ARG A 14 12.67 30.08 -4.12
C ARG A 14 12.22 28.62 -4.03
N PRO A 15 12.90 27.80 -3.22
CA PRO A 15 12.42 26.45 -2.95
C PRO A 15 11.03 26.46 -2.30
N PRO A 16 10.21 25.43 -2.55
CA PRO A 16 8.92 25.30 -1.90
C PRO A 16 9.07 25.24 -0.38
N ARG A 17 8.15 25.89 0.35
CA ARG A 17 8.13 25.86 1.82
C ARG A 17 7.36 24.62 2.28
N SER A 18 7.90 23.89 3.26
CA SER A 18 7.19 22.79 3.91
C SER A 18 5.93 23.33 4.60
N ASN A 19 4.76 22.78 4.27
CA ASN A 19 3.52 23.08 4.94
C ASN A 19 3.16 21.90 5.87
N PRO A 20 3.21 22.06 7.21
CA PRO A 20 2.91 20.97 8.14
C PRO A 20 1.41 20.59 8.14
N LEU A 21 0.55 21.43 7.56
CA LEU A 21 -0.89 21.19 7.42
C LEU A 21 -1.26 20.73 5.99
N ALA A 22 -0.28 20.55 5.10
CA ALA A 22 -0.57 20.01 3.78
C ALA A 22 -1.08 18.58 3.94
N LEU A 23 -2.32 18.34 3.49
CA LEU A 23 -2.86 17.00 3.34
C LEU A 23 -1.95 16.26 2.35
N SER A 24 -1.13 15.36 2.86
CA SER A 24 -0.31 14.50 2.00
C SER A 24 -1.23 13.46 1.37
N HIS A 25 -1.26 13.43 0.03
CA HIS A 25 -1.85 12.31 -0.71
C HIS A 25 -0.96 11.06 -0.67
N ALA A 26 0.24 11.14 -0.08
CA ALA A 26 1.12 9.99 0.04
C ALA A 26 0.52 9.00 1.05
N GLU A 27 0.26 7.79 0.57
CA GLU A 27 -0.13 6.67 1.40
C GLU A 27 0.99 6.37 2.41
N PRO A 28 0.70 6.28 3.71
CA PRO A 28 1.71 5.92 4.69
C PRO A 28 2.26 4.51 4.39
N PRO A 29 3.56 4.25 4.63
CA PRO A 29 4.14 2.93 4.37
C PRO A 29 3.38 1.85 5.14
N ARG A 30 2.72 0.94 4.42
CA ARG A 30 2.02 -0.19 5.04
C ARG A 30 3.01 -1.13 5.72
N PHE A 31 2.59 -1.76 6.81
CA PHE A 31 3.38 -2.74 7.54
C PHE A 31 3.82 -3.87 6.62
N ARG A 32 5.10 -4.28 6.77
CA ARG A 32 5.83 -5.23 5.89
C ARG A 32 5.21 -6.63 5.75
N ASN A 33 4.10 -6.91 6.43
CA ASN A 33 3.47 -8.23 6.52
C ASN A 33 2.35 -8.44 5.48
N GLU A 34 1.87 -7.38 4.82
CA GLU A 34 0.88 -7.47 3.73
C GLU A 34 1.49 -7.91 2.39
N ILE A 35 2.80 -7.75 2.25
CA ILE A 35 3.55 -8.25 1.09
C ILE A 35 4.17 -9.56 1.53
N MET A 36 3.52 -10.69 1.26
CA MET A 36 4.17 -11.99 1.36
C MET A 36 5.40 -11.97 0.45
N ARG A 37 6.56 -11.63 1.03
CA ARG A 37 7.86 -11.82 0.38
C ARG A 37 8.02 -13.32 0.24
N THR A 38 7.88 -13.80 -1.00
CA THR A 38 8.34 -15.13 -1.36
C THR A 38 9.79 -15.25 -0.93
N LYS A 39 10.08 -16.34 -0.22
CA LYS A 39 11.35 -16.55 0.48
C LYS A 39 12.55 -16.48 -0.47
N SER A 40 13.60 -15.82 0.02
CA SER A 40 15.01 -15.89 -0.37
C SER A 40 15.36 -15.86 -1.87
N GLY A 41 15.41 -14.64 -2.40
CA GLY A 41 16.30 -14.25 -3.48
C GLY A 41 16.59 -12.77 -3.27
N GLY A 42 17.87 -12.36 -3.29
CA GLY A 42 18.32 -11.02 -2.89
C GLY A 42 17.40 -9.88 -3.33
N VAL A 43 17.30 -8.85 -2.48
CA VAL A 43 16.48 -7.66 -2.72
C VAL A 43 16.81 -7.10 -4.11
N ARG A 44 15.98 -7.40 -5.11
CA ARG A 44 16.12 -6.81 -6.45
C ARG A 44 15.72 -5.34 -6.32
N VAL A 45 16.74 -4.49 -6.25
CA VAL A 45 16.58 -3.06 -6.48
C VAL A 45 16.24 -2.92 -7.95
N VAL A 46 14.98 -2.58 -8.26
CA VAL A 46 14.59 -2.23 -9.63
C VAL A 46 14.94 -0.76 -9.79
N GLU A 47 16.03 -0.48 -10.49
CA GLU A 47 16.44 0.87 -10.82
C GLU A 47 15.43 1.46 -11.82
N PHE A 48 14.86 2.62 -11.49
CA PHE A 48 13.87 3.27 -12.35
C PHE A 48 14.58 3.88 -13.57
N ASN A 49 14.43 3.23 -14.72
CA ASN A 49 14.95 3.76 -15.98
C ASN A 49 13.84 4.54 -16.71
N GLY A 50 14.05 5.85 -16.91
CA GLY A 50 13.11 6.73 -17.62
C GLY A 50 12.90 6.42 -19.10
N SER A 51 13.72 5.53 -19.68
CA SER A 51 13.55 4.98 -21.02
C SER A 51 13.03 3.53 -21.02
N ALA A 52 12.75 2.94 -19.85
CA ALA A 52 12.05 1.67 -19.79
C ALA A 52 10.62 1.83 -20.31
N ILE A 53 10.19 0.88 -21.15
CA ILE A 53 8.80 0.79 -21.58
C ILE A 53 7.95 0.72 -20.30
N PRO A 54 7.02 1.66 -20.07
CA PRO A 54 6.14 1.57 -18.93
C PRO A 54 5.43 0.23 -19.04
N GLN A 55 5.66 -0.65 -18.07
CA GLN A 55 4.93 -1.91 -18.03
C GLN A 55 3.46 -1.52 -17.95
N PRO A 56 2.61 -2.00 -18.89
CA PRO A 56 1.21 -1.66 -18.87
C PRO A 56 0.65 -1.99 -17.49
N PHE A 57 -0.33 -1.20 -17.07
CA PHE A 57 -1.04 -1.41 -15.82
C PHE A 57 -1.32 -2.90 -15.66
N LEU A 58 -0.92 -3.44 -14.50
CA LEU A 58 -1.24 -4.79 -14.06
C LEU A 58 -2.66 -5.09 -14.51
N ASP A 59 -2.83 -6.17 -15.30
CA ASP A 59 -4.09 -6.65 -15.87
C ASP A 59 -5.29 -6.17 -15.02
N PRO A 60 -6.29 -5.47 -15.61
CA PRO A 60 -7.41 -4.92 -14.84
C PRO A 60 -8.13 -5.94 -13.95
N SER A 61 -8.01 -7.24 -14.25
CA SER A 61 -8.49 -8.34 -13.39
C SER A 61 -7.80 -8.42 -12.03
N ILE A 62 -6.62 -7.81 -11.84
CA ILE A 62 -5.83 -7.89 -10.62
C ILE A 62 -6.55 -7.28 -9.42
N MET A 63 -7.33 -6.22 -9.63
CA MET A 63 -8.16 -5.61 -8.58
C MET A 63 -9.23 -6.59 -8.12
N GLN A 64 -9.88 -7.28 -9.06
CA GLN A 64 -10.92 -8.26 -8.77
C GLN A 64 -10.34 -9.48 -8.03
N LYS A 65 -9.19 -9.99 -8.50
CA LYS A 65 -8.46 -11.09 -7.86
C LYS A 65 -8.05 -10.73 -6.43
N LYS A 66 -7.55 -9.51 -6.20
CA LYS A 66 -7.23 -9.01 -4.85
C LYS A 66 -8.45 -8.95 -3.94
N ALA A 67 -9.57 -8.41 -4.44
CA ALA A 67 -10.81 -8.32 -3.68
C ALA A 67 -11.42 -9.70 -3.34
N GLN A 68 -11.22 -10.69 -4.20
CA GLN A 68 -11.61 -12.08 -3.92
C GLN A 68 -10.71 -12.69 -2.84
N LEU A 69 -9.39 -12.56 -2.99
CA LEU A 69 -8.42 -13.12 -2.06
C LEU A 69 -8.58 -12.54 -0.64
N GLU A 70 -8.87 -11.23 -0.53
CA GLU A 70 -9.15 -10.61 0.78
C GLU A 70 -10.42 -11.17 1.45
N ARG A 71 -11.46 -11.49 0.66
CA ARG A 71 -12.68 -12.11 1.19
C ARG A 71 -12.41 -13.53 1.68
N GLU A 72 -11.69 -14.33 0.90
CA GLU A 72 -11.31 -15.69 1.28
C GLU A 72 -10.46 -15.68 2.55
N TRP A 73 -9.48 -14.77 2.64
CA TRP A 73 -8.65 -14.59 3.83
C TRP A 73 -9.48 -14.27 5.08
N LYS A 74 -10.44 -13.34 5.00
CA LYS A 74 -11.31 -13.01 6.14
C LYS A 74 -12.15 -14.21 6.60
N LEU A 75 -12.62 -15.01 5.65
CA LEU A 75 -13.45 -16.19 5.93
C LEU A 75 -12.62 -17.30 6.60
N GLU A 76 -11.38 -17.50 6.15
CA GLU A 76 -10.42 -18.41 6.78
C GLU A 76 -10.12 -17.98 8.23
N GLN A 77 -9.84 -16.70 8.46
CA GLN A 77 -9.57 -16.17 9.80
C GLN A 77 -10.75 -16.38 10.75
N GLU A 78 -11.98 -16.15 10.29
CA GLU A 78 -13.18 -16.40 11.09
C GLU A 78 -13.38 -17.89 11.40
N ARG A 79 -13.07 -18.79 10.45
CA ARG A 79 -13.09 -20.24 10.70
C ARG A 79 -12.06 -20.65 11.75
N SER A 80 -10.82 -20.18 11.62
CA SER A 80 -9.76 -20.46 12.60
C SER A 80 -10.13 -19.94 13.99
N ARG A 81 -10.73 -18.73 14.07
CA ARG A 81 -11.21 -18.16 15.33
C ARG A 81 -12.29 -19.03 16.00
N ARG A 82 -13.23 -19.56 15.23
CA ARG A 82 -14.30 -20.43 15.74
C ARG A 82 -13.77 -21.77 16.23
N GLN A 83 -12.88 -22.39 15.47
CA GLN A 83 -12.24 -23.66 15.87
C GLN A 83 -11.46 -23.51 17.18
N GLN A 84 -10.70 -22.43 17.35
CA GLN A 84 -10.04 -22.15 18.62
C GLN A 84 -11.03 -22.00 19.79
N LEU A 85 -12.20 -21.38 19.56
CA LEU A 85 -13.22 -21.23 20.61
C LEU A 85 -13.85 -22.58 21.00
N GLU A 86 -14.00 -23.51 20.06
CA GLU A 86 -14.53 -24.87 20.31
C GLU A 86 -13.49 -25.77 20.99
N GLU A 87 -12.21 -25.69 20.60
CA GLU A 87 -11.11 -26.41 21.27
C GLU A 87 -10.93 -25.98 22.73
N ASN A 88 -11.05 -24.68 23.01
CA ASN A 88 -10.93 -24.18 24.39
C ASN A 88 -12.10 -24.63 25.30
N GLN A 89 -13.31 -24.79 24.74
CA GLN A 89 -14.47 -25.27 25.50
C GLN A 89 -14.41 -26.77 25.82
N THR A 90 -13.86 -27.58 24.91
CA THR A 90 -13.71 -29.04 25.12
C THR A 90 -12.59 -29.38 26.09
N GLN A 91 -11.49 -28.60 26.13
CA GLN A 91 -10.42 -28.80 27.12
C GLN A 91 -10.79 -28.27 28.53
N GLY A 92 -11.60 -27.23 28.64
CA GLY A 92 -12.09 -26.72 29.94
C GLY A 92 -13.04 -27.67 30.68
N SER A 93 -13.81 -28.47 29.94
CA SER A 93 -14.78 -29.41 30.52
C SER A 93 -14.17 -30.71 31.04
N SER A 94 -12.91 -31.02 30.74
CA SER A 94 -12.24 -32.26 31.16
C SER A 94 -11.39 -32.09 32.43
N ARG A 95 -11.48 -30.92 33.09
CA ARG A 95 -10.64 -30.54 34.23
C ARG A 95 -11.42 -30.23 35.52
N SER A 96 -12.71 -30.56 35.59
CA SER A 96 -13.56 -30.44 36.79
C SER A 96 -13.94 -31.79 37.36
#